data_AF-A0A7I8MU19-F1
#
_entry.id   AF-A0A7I8MU19-F1
#
_cell.length_a   1.000
_cell.length_b   1.000
_cell.length_c   1.000
_cell.angle_alpha   90.00
_cell.angle_beta   90.00
_cell.angle_gamma   90.00
#
_symmetry.space_group_name_H-M   'P 1'
#
loop_
_entity.id
_entity.type
_entity.pdbx_description
1 polymer ?
#
loop_
_entity_poly.entity_id
_entity_poly.type
_entity_poly.pdbx_seq_one_letter_code
_entity_poly.pdbx_strand_id
1 'polypeptide(L)' 'MSKAELSRKANVSPVTIARIEKGYPCRMETKRKILLALGFKLSEKSKLFTD' A
#
# COMPACT_ATOMS: atom_id res chain seq x y z
N MET A 1 -4.70 12.67 2.20
CA MET A 1 -4.45 11.61 3.21
C MET A 1 -2.99 11.65 3.60
N SER A 2 -2.70 11.76 4.89
CA SER A 2 -1.33 11.68 5.38
C SER A 2 -0.84 10.22 5.41
N LYS A 3 0.48 9.98 5.28
CA LYS A 3 1.07 8.63 5.26
C LYS A 3 0.64 7.82 6.48
N ALA A 4 0.57 8.47 7.64
CA ALA A 4 0.13 7.91 8.91
C ALA A 4 -1.33 7.40 8.88
N GLU A 5 -2.24 8.16 8.26
CA GLU A 5 -3.64 7.78 8.13
C GLU A 5 -3.82 6.57 7.22
N LEU A 6 -3.07 6.55 6.10
CA LEU A 6 -3.10 5.41 5.19
C LEU A 6 -2.56 4.14 5.86
N SER A 7 -1.46 4.24 6.63
CA SER A 7 -0.91 3.11 7.39
C SER A 7 -1.88 2.56 8.41
N ARG A 8 -2.60 3.44 9.12
CA ARG A 8 -3.64 3.02 10.07
C ARG A 8 -4.79 2.31 9.38
N LYS A 9 -5.30 2.86 8.28
CA LYS A 9 -6.40 2.23 7.51
C LYS A 9 -6.00 0.90 6.89
N ALA A 10 -4.80 0.82 6.33
CA ALA A 10 -4.26 -0.39 5.72
C ALA A 10 -3.71 -1.39 6.74
N ASN A 11 -3.67 -1.06 8.03
CA ASN A 11 -3.09 -1.91 9.07
C ASN A 11 -1.66 -2.38 8.71
N VAL A 12 -0.86 -1.43 8.23
CA VAL A 12 0.55 -1.61 7.85
C VAL A 12 1.39 -0.54 8.54
N SER A 13 2.66 -0.83 8.80
CA SER A 13 3.54 0.17 9.41
C SER A 13 3.80 1.34 8.45
N PRO A 14 3.87 2.60 8.94
CA PRO A 14 4.20 3.76 8.11
C PRO A 14 5.54 3.62 7.40
N VAL A 15 6.51 2.88 7.97
CA VAL A 15 7.79 2.57 7.31
C VAL A 15 7.61 1.70 6.06
N THR A 16 6.60 0.84 6.04
CA THR A 16 6.28 -0.02 4.90
C THR A 16 5.69 0.80 3.77
N ILE A 17 4.84 1.78 4.08
CA ILE A 17 4.33 2.75 3.08
C ILE A 17 5.47 3.58 2.51
N ALA A 18 6.36 4.09 3.35
CA ALA A 18 7.53 4.84 2.89
C ALA A 18 8.46 4.00 1.99
N ARG A 19 8.57 2.69 2.24
CA ARG A 19 9.28 1.76 1.36
C ARG A 19 8.56 1.56 0.02
N ILE A 20 7.24 1.46 0.04
CA ILE A 20 6.43 1.32 -1.17
C ILE A 20 6.53 2.56 -2.06
N GLU A 21 6.48 3.76 -1.46
CA GLU A 21 6.69 5.03 -2.18
C GLU A 21 8.09 5.12 -2.80
N LYS A 22 9.08 4.42 -2.23
CA LYS A 22 10.45 4.32 -2.76
C LYS A 22 10.61 3.18 -3.78
N GLY A 23 9.56 2.45 -4.13
CA GLY A 23 9.61 1.35 -5.11
C GLY A 23 10.14 0.02 -4.56
N TYR A 24 10.20 -0.16 -3.23
CA TYR A 24 10.64 -1.43 -2.67
C TYR A 24 9.57 -2.54 -2.83
N PRO A 25 10.00 -3.79 -3.06
CA PRO A 25 9.08 -4.92 -3.11
C PRO A 25 8.41 -5.12 -1.74
N CYS A 26 7.11 -5.36 -1.78
CA CYS A 26 6.29 -5.64 -0.60
C CYS A 26 5.44 -6.89 -0.82
N ARG A 27 5.07 -7.56 0.27
CA ARG A 27 4.27 -8.79 0.21
C ARG A 27 2.90 -8.52 -0.42
N MET A 28 2.38 -9.52 -1.13
CA MET A 28 1.04 -9.46 -1.75
C MET A 28 -0.06 -9.16 -0.74
N GLU A 29 0.04 -9.64 0.50
CA GLU A 29 -0.87 -9.26 1.60
C GLU A 29 -0.83 -7.75 1.89
N THR A 30 0.36 -7.15 1.98
CA THR A 30 0.54 -5.72 2.23
C THR A 30 -0.04 -4.91 1.08
N LYS A 31 0.22 -5.31 -0.17
CA LYS A 31 -0.40 -4.70 -1.35
C LYS A 31 -1.93 -4.73 -1.21
N ARG A 32 -2.52 -5.91 -0.94
CA ARG A 32 -3.98 -6.09 -0.79
C ARG A 32 -4.58 -5.19 0.29
N LYS A 33 -3.94 -5.09 1.46
CA LYS A 33 -4.41 -4.21 2.55
C LYS A 33 -4.37 -2.73 2.18
N ILE A 34 -3.33 -2.29 1.48
CA ILE A 34 -3.19 -0.90 1.01
C ILE A 34 -4.21 -0.57 -0.07
N LEU A 35 -4.42 -1.49 -1.03
CA LEU A 35 -5.46 -1.37 -2.06
C LEU A 35 -6.85 -1.21 -1.43
N LEU A 36 -7.19 -2.07 -0.46
CA LEU A 36 -8.46 -1.97 0.28
C LEU A 36 -8.60 -0.63 1.03
N ALA A 37 -7.54 -0.17 1.69
CA ALA A 37 -7.55 1.10 2.42
C ALA A 37 -7.71 2.33 1.53
N LEU A 38 -7.26 2.22 0.27
CA LEU A 38 -7.44 3.25 -0.76
C LEU A 38 -8.76 3.10 -1.55
N GLY A 39 -9.53 2.03 -1.31
CA GLY A 39 -10.76 1.75 -2.04
C GLY A 39 -10.55 1.21 -3.46
N PHE A 40 -9.34 0.75 -3.80
CA PHE A 40 -9.04 0.17 -5.09
C PHE A 40 -9.30 -1.35 -5.12
N LYS A 41 -9.59 -1.87 -6.32
CA LYS A 41 -9.72 -3.31 -6.57
C LYS A 41 -8.33 -3.93 -6.73
N LEU A 42 -8.19 -5.21 -6.35
CA LEU A 42 -6.96 -6.00 -6.52
C LEU A 42 -6.35 -5.94 -7.94
N SER A 43 -7.18 -5.76 -8.97
CA SER A 43 -6.72 -5.62 -10.36
C SER A 43 -5.94 -4.32 -10.61
N GLU A 44 -6.19 -3.26 -9.84
CA GLU A 44 -5.50 -1.97 -9.94
C GLU A 44 -4.13 -1.98 -9.23
N LYS A 45 -3.70 -3.15 -8.70
CA LYS A 45 -2.41 -3.28 -8.02
C LYS A 45 -1.24 -2.87 -8.92
N SER A 46 -1.31 -3.13 -10.22
CA SER A 46 -0.24 -2.75 -11.16
C SER A 46 -0.14 -1.26 -11.42
N LYS A 47 -1.17 -0.45 -11.10
CA LYS A 47 -1.08 1.02 -11.20
C LYS A 47 -0.32 1.63 -10.03
N LEU A 48 -0.37 1.00 -8.85
CA LEU A 48 0.24 1.53 -7.62
C LEU A 48 1.57 0.85 -7.28
N PHE A 49 1.72 -0.41 -7.68
CA PHE A 49 2.92 -1.20 -7.48
C PHE A 49 3.45 -1.58 -8.86
N THR A 50 4.31 -0.73 -9.41
CA THR A 50 5.15 -1.09 -10.55
C THR A 50 6.14 -2.13 -10.01
N ASP A 51 6.02 -3.36 -10.50
CA ASP A 51 6.95 -4.45 -10.22
C ASP A 51 8.26 -4.24 -10.97
#